data_AF-A0A1B9B163-F1
#
_entry.id   AF-A0A1B9B163-F1
#
_cell.length_a   1.000
_cell.length_b   1.000
_cell.length_c   1.000
_cell.angle_alpha   90.00
_cell.angle_beta   90.00
_cell.angle_gamma   90.00
#
_symmetry.space_group_name_H-M   'P 1'
#
loop_
_entity.id
_entity.type
_entity.pdbx_description
1 polymer ?
#
loop_
_entity_poly.entity_id
_entity_poly.type
_entity_poly.pdbx_seq_one_letter_code
_entity_poly.pdbx_strand_id
1 'polypeptide(L)' 'MNEVKEFLPFIIPLVIAEFTLLGYTIHHILTHNTYKRGSRTMWLVIVIIGMQFIGPILYFLLGKEDE' A
#
# COMPACT_ATOMS: atom_id res chain seq x y z
N MET A 1 1.39 21.04 -26.60
CA MET A 1 2.49 20.32 -25.93
C MET A 1 2.56 20.73 -24.46
N ASN A 2 1.78 20.07 -23.60
CA ASN A 2 1.94 19.96 -22.13
C ASN A 2 0.78 19.10 -21.58
N GLU A 3 0.52 17.94 -22.18
CA GLU A 3 -0.62 17.07 -21.85
C GLU A 3 -0.58 16.57 -20.40
N VAL A 4 0.63 16.42 -19.82
CA VAL A 4 0.81 16.07 -18.41
C VAL A 4 0.12 17.06 -17.47
N LYS A 5 0.04 18.36 -17.83
CA LYS A 5 -0.63 19.39 -17.01
C LYS A 5 -2.15 19.22 -16.96
N GLU A 6 -2.75 18.61 -17.97
CA GLU A 6 -4.19 18.32 -18.00
C GLU A 6 -4.54 17.14 -17.09
N PHE A 7 -3.59 16.21 -16.90
CA PHE A 7 -3.77 15.07 -15.99
C PHE A 7 -3.34 15.35 -14.54
N LEU A 8 -2.60 16.45 -14.26
CA LEU A 8 -2.25 16.87 -12.90
C LEU A 8 -3.42 16.84 -11.90
N PRO A 9 -4.61 17.41 -12.18
CA PRO A 9 -5.73 17.36 -11.24
C PRO A 9 -6.21 15.94 -10.91
N PHE A 10 -5.90 14.94 -11.75
CA PHE A 10 -6.20 13.53 -11.48
C PHE A 10 -5.02 12.81 -10.80
N ILE A 11 -3.78 13.09 -11.24
CA ILE A 11 -2.57 12.49 -10.69
C ILE A 11 -2.36 12.91 -9.22
N ILE A 12 -2.64 14.16 -8.86
CA ILE A 12 -2.47 14.64 -7.48
C ILE A 12 -3.32 13.81 -6.49
N PRO A 13 -4.65 13.64 -6.69
CA PRO A 13 -5.46 12.74 -5.87
C PRO A 13 -4.95 11.30 -5.86
N LEU A 14 -4.52 10.78 -7.02
CA LEU A 14 -4.02 9.40 -7.13
C LEU A 14 -2.79 9.19 -6.26
N VAL A 15 -1.81 10.08 -6.36
CA VAL A 15 -0.58 10.04 -5.57
C VAL A 15 -0.87 10.15 -4.08
N ILE A 16 -1.80 11.04 -3.67
CA ILE A 16 -2.23 11.13 -2.26
C ILE A 16 -2.84 9.81 -1.80
N ALA A 17 -3.69 9.19 -2.62
CA ALA A 17 -4.29 7.90 -2.29
C ALA A 17 -3.25 6.78 -2.17
N GLU A 18 -2.27 6.73 -3.08
CA GLU A 18 -1.15 5.79 -3.05
C GLU A 18 -0.33 5.92 -1.76
N PHE A 19 0.09 7.14 -1.42
CA PHE A 19 0.87 7.38 -0.20
C PHE A 19 0.06 7.14 1.08
N THR A 20 -1.23 7.51 1.08
CA THR A 20 -2.11 7.25 2.23
C THR A 20 -2.28 5.75 2.45
N LEU A 21 -2.54 5.00 1.39
CA LEU A 21 -2.71 3.55 1.45
C LEU A 21 -1.41 2.87 1.90
N LEU A 22 -0.27 3.24 1.30
CA LEU A 22 1.04 2.69 1.66
C LEU A 22 1.38 2.98 3.13
N GLY A 23 1.21 4.23 3.57
CA GLY A 23 1.46 4.63 4.95
C GLY A 23 0.58 3.88 5.94
N TYR A 24 -0.72 3.76 5.64
CA TYR A 24 -1.66 3.01 6.45
C TYR A 24 -1.31 1.51 6.49
N THR A 25 -0.94 0.90 5.37
CA THR A 25 -0.51 -0.51 5.34
C THR A 25 0.73 -0.74 6.19
N ILE A 26 1.76 0.11 6.06
CA ILE A 26 2.98 -0.03 6.86
C ILE A 26 2.65 0.11 8.34
N HIS A 27 1.87 1.13 8.71
CA HIS A 27 1.42 1.31 10.09
C HIS A 27 0.66 0.07 10.60
N HIS A 28 -0.27 -0.47 9.80
CA HIS A 28 -1.03 -1.66 10.15
C HIS A 28 -0.13 -2.89 10.34
N ILE A 29 0.82 -3.12 9.43
CA ILE A 29 1.80 -4.21 9.54
C ILE A 29 2.62 -4.08 10.81
N LEU A 30 3.10 -2.89 11.15
CA LEU A 30 3.94 -2.70 12.33
C LEU A 30 3.16 -2.86 13.64
N THR A 31 1.88 -2.48 13.66
CA THR A 31 1.02 -2.53 14.85
C THR A 31 0.36 -3.89 15.07
N HIS A 32 0.06 -4.65 14.01
CA HIS A 32 -0.51 -6.00 14.12
C HIS A 32 0.54 -7.06 14.39
N ASN A 33 0.25 -8.01 15.30
CA ASN A 33 1.16 -9.11 15.67
C ASN A 33 0.79 -10.46 15.05
N THR A 34 -0.42 -10.60 14.51
CA THR A 34 -0.89 -11.83 13.85
C THR A 34 -1.14 -11.55 12.37
N TYR A 35 -0.82 -12.54 11.52
CA TYR A 35 -0.95 -12.46 10.07
C TYR A 35 -1.57 -13.75 9.57
N LYS A 36 -2.53 -13.62 8.64
CA LYS A 36 -3.25 -14.76 8.05
C LYS A 36 -2.30 -15.73 7.33
N ARG A 37 -1.24 -15.19 6.72
CA ARG A 37 -0.18 -15.95 6.03
C ARG A 37 1.16 -15.23 6.19
N GLY A 38 2.25 -15.98 6.39
CA GLY A 38 3.60 -15.42 6.42
C GLY A 38 3.95 -14.66 7.70
N SER A 39 4.98 -13.81 7.64
CA SER A 39 5.52 -13.05 8.78
C SER A 39 5.47 -11.54 8.53
N ARG A 40 5.59 -10.74 9.61
CA ARG A 40 5.71 -9.27 9.54
C ARG A 40 6.75 -8.82 8.51
N THR A 41 7.94 -9.41 8.56
CA THR A 41 9.06 -9.04 7.69
C THR A 41 8.76 -9.34 6.22
N MET A 42 8.11 -10.48 5.93
CA MET A 42 7.72 -10.83 4.57
C MET A 42 6.74 -9.80 4.00
N TRP A 43 5.72 -9.40 4.76
CA TRP A 43 4.76 -8.40 4.30
C TRP A 43 5.36 -7.02 4.14
N LEU A 44 6.26 -6.60 5.03
CA LEU A 44 7.03 -5.36 4.86
C LEU A 44 7.80 -5.38 3.53
N VAL A 45 8.50 -6.47 3.22
CA VAL A 45 9.25 -6.61 1.96
C VAL A 45 8.31 -6.57 0.77
N ILE A 46 7.18 -7.29 0.80
CA ILE A 46 6.19 -7.29 -0.29
C ILE A 46 5.60 -5.90 -0.50
N VAL A 47 5.30 -5.16 0.56
CA VAL A 47 4.73 -3.81 0.48
C VAL A 47 5.75 -2.82 -0.08
N ILE A 48 7.01 -2.90 0.35
CA ILE A 48 8.09 -2.03 -0.11
C ILE A 48 8.52 -2.36 -1.55
N ILE A 49 8.46 -3.63 -1.98
CA ILE A 49 8.82 -4.01 -3.35
C ILE A 49 7.63 -3.78 -4.30
N GLY A 50 6.43 -4.14 -3.86
CA GLY A 50 5.21 -4.02 -4.64
C GLY A 50 4.80 -2.57 -4.86
N MET A 51 5.11 -1.67 -3.92
CA MET A 51 4.81 -0.22 -3.90
C MET A 51 3.39 0.15 -4.38
N GLN A 52 3.14 1.46 -4.48
CA GLN A 52 2.01 2.07 -5.17
C GLN A 52 0.64 1.53 -4.73
N PHE A 53 0.17 0.47 -5.40
CA PHE A 53 -1.06 -0.25 -5.05
C PHE A 53 -0.85 -1.74 -4.85
N ILE A 54 0.06 -2.38 -5.58
CA ILE A 54 0.19 -3.84 -5.60
C ILE A 54 0.57 -4.37 -4.22
N GLY A 55 1.62 -3.81 -3.61
CA GLY A 55 2.07 -4.23 -2.29
C GLY A 55 0.99 -4.05 -1.21
N PRO A 56 0.46 -2.82 -1.04
CA PRO A 56 -0.61 -2.54 -0.09
C PRO A 56 -1.88 -3.38 -0.27
N ILE A 57 -2.36 -3.52 -1.51
CA ILE A 57 -3.58 -4.30 -1.81
C ILE A 57 -3.35 -5.78 -1.51
N LEU A 58 -2.20 -6.35 -1.91
CA LEU A 58 -1.88 -7.75 -1.60
C LEU A 58 -1.84 -8.01 -0.09
N TYR A 59 -1.29 -7.07 0.69
CA TYR A 59 -1.32 -7.18 2.13
C TYR A 59 -2.76 -7.24 2.65
N PHE A 60 -3.64 -6.32 2.25
CA PHE A 60 -5.01 -6.30 2.75
C PHE A 60 -5.84 -7.51 2.32
N LEU A 61 -5.58 -8.06 1.14
CA LEU A 61 -6.32 -9.23 0.64
C LEU A 61 -5.85 -10.56 1.24
N LEU A 62 -4.54 -10.71 1.45
CA LEU A 62 -3.93 -12.01 1.75
C LEU A 62 -3.17 -12.07 3.07
N GLY A 63 -2.66 -10.93 3.54
CA GLY A 63 -1.81 -10.81 4.72
C GLY A 63 -2.53 -10.37 5.97
N LYS A 64 -3.49 -9.44 5.83
CA LYS A 64 -4.37 -9.00 6.90
C LYS A 64 -5.22 -10.19 7.35
N GLU A 65 -5.13 -10.49 8.63
CA GLU A 65 -6.07 -11.39 9.29
C GLU A 65 -7.37 -10.64 9.53
N ASP A 66 -8.49 -11.33 9.33
CA ASP A 66 -9.80 -10.79 9.69
C ASP A 66 -9.79 -10.70 11.22
N GLU A 67 -9.84 -9.48 11.78
CA GLU A 67 -9.96 -9.28 13.23
C GLU A 67 -11.07 -10.14 13.84
#